data_AF-T0IX62-F1
#
_entry.id   AF-T0IX62-F1
#
_cell.length_a   1.000
_cell.length_b   1.000
_cell.length_c   1.000
_cell.angle_alpha   90.00
_cell.angle_beta   90.00
_cell.angle_gamma   90.00
#
_symmetry.space_group_name_H-M   'P 1'
#
loop_
_entity.id
_entity.type
_entity.pdbx_description
1 polymer ?
#
loop_
_entity_poly.entity_id
_entity_poly.type
_entity_poly.pdbx_seq_one_letter_code
_entity_poly.pdbx_strand_id
1 'polypeptide(L)' 'MLLDDGFYPVLRVRDGGEWRLDMSQRYRHLLGRQVRVVGIRDDFDLLAVEEIGPA' A
#
# COMPACT_ATOMS: atom_id res chain seq x y z
N MET A 1 -2.13 -7.57 0.18
CA MET A 1 -1.06 -7.85 -0.81
C MET A 1 -0.74 -6.54 -1.50
N LEU A 2 0.54 -6.19 -1.57
CA LEU A 2 0.98 -4.97 -2.23
C LEU A 2 1.19 -5.23 -3.73
N LEU A 3 0.56 -4.46 -4.59
CA LEU A 3 0.59 -4.61 -6.04
C LEU A 3 1.18 -3.36 -6.69
N ASP A 4 1.83 -3.54 -7.83
CA ASP A 4 2.28 -2.44 -8.66
C ASP A 4 1.14 -2.04 -9.63
N ASP A 5 0.78 -0.76 -9.64
CA ASP A 5 -0.24 -0.19 -10.53
C ASP A 5 0.30 1.04 -11.29
N GLY A 6 1.64 1.09 -11.46
CA GLY A 6 2.34 2.11 -12.23
C GLY A 6 2.60 3.40 -11.46
N PHE A 7 1.54 4.11 -11.04
CA PHE A 7 1.67 5.41 -10.35
C PHE A 7 1.68 5.27 -8.82
N TYR A 8 0.69 4.57 -8.28
CA TYR A 8 0.58 4.29 -6.84
C TYR A 8 0.51 2.78 -6.63
N PRO A 9 1.34 2.19 -5.75
CA PRO A 9 1.13 0.82 -5.34
C PRO A 9 -0.25 0.61 -4.72
N VAL A 10 -0.89 -0.50 -5.03
CA VAL A 10 -2.23 -0.84 -4.51
C VAL A 10 -2.13 -1.93 -3.46
N LEU A 11 -2.62 -1.63 -2.25
CA LEU A 11 -2.83 -2.61 -1.20
C LEU A 11 -4.21 -3.27 -1.35
N ARG A 12 -4.23 -4.52 -1.77
CA ARG A 12 -5.44 -5.36 -1.74
C ARG A 12 -5.61 -6.00 -0.37
N VAL A 13 -6.70 -5.70 0.32
CA VAL A 13 -7.06 -6.31 1.61
C VAL A 13 -7.78 -7.64 1.38
N ARG A 14 -7.68 -8.57 2.33
CA ARG A 14 -8.24 -9.94 2.18
C ARG A 14 -9.74 -9.94 1.93
N ASP A 15 -10.46 -8.99 2.52
CA ASP A 15 -11.92 -8.93 2.47
C ASP A 15 -12.48 -8.12 1.30
N GLY A 16 -11.66 -7.84 0.27
CA GLY A 16 -12.14 -7.28 -1.00
C GLY A 16 -12.07 -5.76 -1.15
N GLY A 17 -11.24 -5.07 -0.36
CA GLY A 17 -10.94 -3.64 -0.55
C GLY A 17 -9.59 -3.41 -1.24
N GLU A 18 -9.45 -2.25 -1.88
CA GLU A 18 -8.19 -1.79 -2.45
C GLU A 18 -7.88 -0.37 -1.95
N TRP A 19 -6.60 -0.13 -1.69
CA TRP A 19 -6.08 1.17 -1.24
C TRP A 19 -4.86 1.54 -2.08
N ARG A 20 -4.89 2.69 -2.74
CA ARG A 20 -3.71 3.34 -3.29
C ARG A 20 -2.84 3.83 -2.14
N LEU A 21 -1.55 3.56 -2.21
CA LEU A 21 -0.59 3.96 -1.19
C LEU A 21 0.27 5.12 -1.70
N ASP A 22 0.18 6.26 -1.04
CA ASP A 22 1.19 7.31 -1.21
C ASP A 22 2.41 6.94 -0.35
N MET A 23 3.43 6.39 -1.01
CA MET A 23 4.61 5.83 -0.37
C MET A 23 5.87 6.04 -1.21
N SER A 24 7.00 6.19 -0.52
CA SER A 24 8.30 6.34 -1.17
C SER A 24 8.70 5.10 -1.99
N GLN A 25 9.34 5.31 -3.15
CA GLN A 25 9.81 4.24 -4.03
C GLN A 25 10.83 3.28 -3.39
N ARG A 26 11.44 3.63 -2.24
CA ARG A 26 12.36 2.76 -1.48
C ARG A 26 11.74 1.41 -1.09
N TYR A 27 10.42 1.36 -1.01
CA TYR A 27 9.66 0.18 -0.59
C TYR A 27 9.21 -0.72 -1.74
N ARG A 28 9.65 -0.45 -2.98
CA ARG A 28 9.34 -1.30 -4.15
C ARG A 28 9.71 -2.77 -3.98
N HIS A 29 10.70 -3.08 -3.14
CA HIS A 29 11.09 -4.46 -2.82
C HIS A 29 9.98 -5.27 -2.10
N LEU A 30 8.94 -4.60 -1.59
CA LEU A 30 7.78 -5.22 -0.93
C LEU A 30 6.62 -5.51 -1.91
N LEU A 31 6.73 -5.10 -3.17
CA LEU A 31 5.74 -5.44 -4.20
C LEU A 31 5.58 -6.97 -4.32
N GLY A 32 4.35 -7.42 -4.50
CA GLY A 32 3.96 -8.83 -4.52
C GLY A 32 3.90 -9.50 -3.15
N ARG A 33 4.25 -8.80 -2.06
CA ARG A 33 4.27 -9.38 -0.69
C ARG A 33 3.01 -9.06 0.10
N GLN A 34 2.75 -9.87 1.13
CA GLN A 34 1.86 -9.48 2.20
C GLN A 34 2.59 -8.49 3.10
N VAL A 35 1.95 -7.35 3.37
CA VAL A 35 2.53 -6.24 4.11
C VAL A 35 1.56 -5.76 5.18
N ARG A 36 2.11 -5.20 6.24
CA ARG A 36 1.40 -4.36 7.20
C ARG A 36 1.71 -2.90 6.86
N VAL A 37 0.67 -2.07 6.85
CA VAL A 37 0.76 -0.64 6.55
C VAL A 37 0.13 0.14 7.68
N VAL A 38 0.81 1.19 8.14
CA VAL A 38 0.28 2.21 9.05
C VAL A 38 0.30 3.53 8.28
N GLY A 39 -0.79 4.29 8.38
CA GLY A 39 -0.92 5.54 7.66
C GLY A 39 -2.22 6.25 7.95
N ILE A 40 -2.35 7.43 7.36
CA ILE A 40 -3.52 8.30 7.47
C ILE A 40 -4.31 8.22 6.16
N ARG A 41 -5.64 8.08 6.27
CA ARG A 41 -6.51 8.15 5.10
C ARG A 41 -6.52 9.58 4.56
N ASP A 42 -6.06 9.75 3.33
CA ASP A 42 -5.94 11.05 2.66
C ASP A 42 -7.08 11.28 1.66
N ASP A 43 -7.64 10.21 1.08
CA ASP A 43 -8.81 10.28 0.19
C ASP A 43 -9.69 9.01 0.33
N PHE A 44 -10.70 8.85 -0.53
CA PHE A 44 -11.59 7.71 -0.56
C PHE A 44 -10.84 6.38 -0.58
N ASP A 45 -9.84 6.26 -1.44
CA ASP A 45 -9.01 5.07 -1.64
C ASP A 45 -7.51 5.38 -1.56
N LEU A 46 -7.11 6.53 -1.01
CA LEU A 46 -5.70 6.91 -0.83
C LEU A 46 -5.30 6.86 0.64
N LEU A 47 -4.19 6.17 0.92
CA LEU A 47 -3.57 6.09 2.24
C LEU A 47 -2.15 6.69 2.17
N ALA A 48 -1.93 7.76 2.92
CA ALA A 48 -0.59 8.33 3.13
C ALA A 48 0.18 7.43 4.10
N VAL A 49 1.24 6.77 3.61
CA VAL A 49 1.97 5.74 4.36
C VAL A 49 2.98 6.36 5.30
N GLU A 50 2.83 6.07 6.60
CA GLU A 50 3.81 6.41 7.63
C GLU A 50 4.81 5.27 7.83
N GLU A 51 4.31 4.03 7.90
CA GLU A 51 5.14 2.83 8.05
C GLU A 51 4.64 1.67 7.18
N ILE A 52 5.58 0.92 6.61
CA ILE A 52 5.29 -0.29 5.84
C ILE A 52 6.38 -1.33 6.04
N GLY A 53 5.96 -2.58 6.21
CA GLY A 53 6.86 -3.73 6.32
C GLY A 53 6.15 -5.05 6.00
N PRO A 54 6.89 -6.17 6.02
CA PRO A 54 6.29 -7.50 5.93
C PRO A 54 5.18 -7.70 6.97
N ALA A 55 4.13 -8.43 6.59
CA ALA A 55 2.98 -8.73 7.46
C ALA A 55 3.33 -9.71 8.60
#